data_AF-A0A9X3SX68-F1
#
_entry.id   AF-A0A9X3SX68-F1
#
_cell.length_a   1.000
_cell.length_b   1.000
_cell.length_c   1.000
_cell.angle_alpha   90.00
_cell.angle_beta   90.00
_cell.angle_gamma   90.00
#
_symmetry.space_group_name_H-M   'P 1'
#
loop_
_entity.id
_entity.type
_entity.pdbx_description
1 polymer ?
#
loop_
_entity_poly.entity_id
_entity_poly.type
_entity_poly.pdbx_seq_one_letter_code
_entity_poly.pdbx_strand_id
1 'polypeptide(L)'
;MTLFDTSRLARRPLLKGAAVTGGLALAGLGTLAFDTAQNAEAQTAGLQAMGHPAILHTQSDLDYIKAKVAAGAEPWLTGWNKLTASSHSQSTWTPSATSVITRGGTGTQNYPVLYRDVHAAYQNALRWRIAGTTANRDAAVAICNAWSSTLTEINGSTDALLCAGLQGYQFANAAELLRDAPGFDLGAFQNMMLDVFHPLTTGFLSSHNGTCATHYWANWDLAAMNEVLATGILCDDDTIIDQALDYFWNGVGNGSIRGAIPFTHHDGLAQWQESGRDQAHTILGIGLMATFMETAWNQGIDLYSADDNAFAKAAEYVASYNLGNDVPYTTYSWGSSNNCTYNEQTVISSGGRGSVRPVWAMVYGHYYSRRGIEMPNTAAIAGQVAPEGGGGDYGSTSGGYDALGYGTLLYTRDRATVPYNRIQAYNFQTRYWRHVGFAAGIAENASPAADTWFQVATGLADRADDCVSFESVNLPGYYLRVSDTVLKLEENDGSAKFAEDATFRTVAGLADSAWTSFQLYGDSGQHVRHSYNILRTAAIPSGDSGGKADATFRITS
;
A
#
# COMPACT_ATOMS: atom_id res chain seq x y z
N MET A 1 -32.31 1.53 29.18
CA MET A 1 -31.61 2.30 30.22
C MET A 1 -30.77 1.32 31.03
N THR A 2 -29.54 1.11 30.59
CA THR A 2 -28.46 0.47 31.35
C THR A 2 -27.16 0.85 30.65
N LEU A 3 -26.23 1.30 31.49
CA LEU A 3 -25.06 2.11 31.18
C LEU A 3 -23.99 1.36 30.38
N PHE A 4 -23.47 1.99 29.33
CA PHE A 4 -22.21 1.59 28.71
C PHE A 4 -21.04 2.15 29.52
N ASP A 5 -20.22 1.23 30.01
CA ASP A 5 -18.96 1.48 30.72
C ASP A 5 -17.90 1.97 29.72
N THR A 6 -17.43 3.21 29.90
CA THR A 6 -16.51 3.93 29.00
C THR A 6 -15.02 3.73 29.35
N SER A 7 -14.66 2.65 30.07
CA SER A 7 -13.29 2.47 30.61
C SER A 7 -12.33 1.62 29.75
N ARG A 8 -12.44 1.64 28.41
CA ARG A 8 -11.42 1.05 27.51
C ARG A 8 -11.05 1.97 26.34
N LEU A 9 -10.54 3.16 26.63
CA LEU A 9 -9.81 3.97 25.66
C LEU A 9 -8.46 4.34 26.26
N ALA A 10 -7.49 3.44 26.06
CA ALA A 10 -6.08 3.77 26.19
C ALA A 10 -5.26 2.79 25.36
N ARG A 11 -4.42 3.38 24.50
CA ARG A 11 -3.24 2.83 23.81
C ARG A 11 -3.54 2.31 22.41
N ARG A 12 -2.95 2.98 21.41
CA ARG A 12 -2.42 2.32 20.21
C ARG A 12 -1.22 1.48 20.66
N PRO A 13 -1.29 0.14 20.77
CA PRO A 13 -0.13 -0.63 20.39
C PRO A 13 -0.08 -0.55 18.85
N LEU A 14 1.06 -0.14 18.31
CA LEU A 14 1.44 -0.60 16.99
C LEU A 14 1.29 -2.12 16.99
N LEU A 15 0.26 -2.65 16.32
CA LEU A 15 0.10 -4.06 16.04
C LEU A 15 1.26 -4.46 15.12
N LYS A 16 2.41 -4.77 15.72
CA LYS A 16 3.39 -5.65 15.10
C LYS A 16 2.74 -7.02 15.02
N GLY A 17 2.70 -7.59 13.82
CA GLY A 17 2.18 -8.94 13.57
C GLY A 17 2.68 -9.93 14.63
N ALA A 18 1.74 -10.70 15.17
CA ALA A 18 2.00 -11.63 16.25
C ALA A 18 2.86 -12.81 15.77
N ALA A 19 4.09 -12.91 16.28
CA ALA A 19 4.80 -14.18 16.41
C ALA A 19 4.68 -14.63 17.88
N VAL A 20 3.96 -15.73 18.10
CA VAL A 20 3.79 -16.34 19.43
C VAL A 20 5.04 -17.16 19.76
N THR A 21 5.77 -16.78 20.80
CA THR A 21 6.61 -17.70 21.56
C THR A 21 6.47 -17.41 23.05
N GLY A 22 6.12 -18.45 23.82
CA GLY A 22 5.97 -18.40 25.27
C GLY A 22 7.28 -18.56 26.02
N GLY A 23 7.28 -18.21 27.31
CA GLY A 23 8.36 -18.56 28.22
C GLY A 23 8.34 -17.78 29.53
N LEU A 24 8.15 -18.52 30.63
CA LEU A 24 8.13 -18.08 32.03
C LEU A 24 9.43 -17.40 32.50
N ALA A 25 9.34 -16.54 33.54
CA ALA A 25 10.18 -16.65 34.75
C ALA A 25 9.71 -15.73 35.90
N LEU A 26 10.17 -16.13 37.09
CA LEU A 26 9.70 -15.90 38.45
C LEU A 26 9.80 -14.49 39.06
N ALA A 27 9.02 -14.36 40.15
CA ALA A 27 8.94 -13.32 41.15
C ALA A 27 10.26 -12.84 41.79
N GLY A 28 10.26 -11.55 42.16
CA GLY A 28 11.16 -10.94 43.13
C GLY A 28 10.62 -9.58 43.58
N LEU A 29 10.13 -9.50 44.82
CA LEU A 29 9.64 -8.29 45.48
C LEU A 29 10.81 -7.42 45.96
N GLY A 30 10.73 -6.10 45.71
CA GLY A 30 11.63 -5.10 46.27
C GLY A 30 11.22 -3.70 45.83
N THR A 31 10.31 -3.08 46.59
CA THR A 31 9.91 -1.67 46.45
C THR A 31 11.07 -0.75 46.83
N LEU A 32 11.21 0.40 46.14
CA LEU A 32 11.31 1.73 46.76
C LEU A 32 11.28 2.84 45.70
N ALA A 33 10.46 3.84 46.00
CA ALA A 33 10.03 4.96 45.18
C ALA A 33 11.17 5.86 44.66
N PHE A 34 11.26 5.99 43.33
CA PHE A 34 11.80 7.14 42.61
C PHE A 34 11.14 7.17 41.22
N ASP A 35 9.83 7.43 41.14
CA ASP A 35 9.17 7.50 39.82
C ASP A 35 7.98 8.47 39.75
N THR A 36 7.87 9.39 40.71
CA THR A 36 6.75 10.36 40.74
C THR A 36 7.06 11.68 40.06
N ALA A 37 8.26 11.87 39.49
CA ALA A 37 8.64 13.09 38.77
C ALA A 37 8.72 12.92 37.23
N GLN A 38 9.03 11.72 36.71
CA GLN A 38 9.01 11.47 35.26
C GLN A 38 7.61 11.19 34.70
N ASN A 39 6.67 10.75 35.55
CA ASN A 39 5.29 10.50 35.16
C ASN A 39 4.43 11.78 35.01
N ALA A 40 4.91 12.94 35.49
CA ALA A 40 4.22 14.21 35.30
C ALA A 40 4.51 14.85 33.93
N GLU A 41 5.70 14.61 33.37
CA GLU A 41 6.06 15.04 32.00
C GLU A 41 5.49 14.10 30.92
N ALA A 42 5.22 12.83 31.27
CA ALA A 42 4.61 11.86 30.35
C ALA A 42 3.08 12.01 30.18
N GLN A 43 2.40 12.79 31.03
CA GLN A 43 0.96 13.07 30.93
C GLN A 43 0.63 14.36 30.15
N THR A 44 1.63 15.05 29.62
CA THR A 44 1.47 16.20 28.72
C THR A 44 2.03 15.97 27.31
N ALA A 45 2.30 14.72 26.93
CA ALA A 45 2.41 14.34 25.52
C ALA A 45 1.00 14.23 24.93
N GLY A 46 0.42 15.39 24.61
CA GLY A 46 -0.91 15.51 24.03
C GLY A 46 -1.06 14.75 22.72
N LEU A 47 -2.32 14.44 22.38
CA LEU A 47 -2.80 14.12 21.03
C LEU A 47 -1.86 14.74 19.99
N GLN A 48 -1.09 13.91 19.27
CA GLN A 48 -0.57 14.44 18.00
C GLN A 48 -1.80 14.67 17.14
N ALA A 49 -2.18 15.94 16.98
CA ALA A 49 -3.25 16.34 16.08
C ALA A 49 -3.00 15.70 14.72
N MET A 50 -4.04 15.12 14.11
CA MET A 50 -3.95 14.58 12.75
C MET A 50 -3.46 15.69 11.82
N GLY A 51 -2.38 15.41 11.08
CA GLY A 51 -1.84 16.37 10.12
C GLY A 51 -2.67 16.35 8.85
N HIS A 52 -3.50 17.36 8.64
CA HIS A 52 -4.31 17.49 7.42
C HIS A 52 -3.58 18.26 6.31
N PRO A 53 -3.81 17.96 5.01
CA PRO A 53 -4.63 16.87 4.47
C PRO A 53 -4.11 15.48 4.86
N ALA A 54 -5.02 14.53 5.15
CA ALA A 54 -4.65 13.23 5.70
C ALA A 54 -5.33 12.03 5.01
N ILE A 55 -6.21 12.24 4.03
CA ILE A 55 -6.88 11.14 3.30
C ILE A 55 -5.92 10.59 2.21
N LEU A 56 -6.14 10.85 0.91
CA LEU A 56 -5.24 10.37 -0.15
C LEU A 56 -4.00 11.25 -0.35
N HIS A 57 -4.04 12.49 0.14
CA HIS A 57 -2.97 13.46 -0.04
C HIS A 57 -2.45 13.91 1.31
N THR A 58 -1.14 14.02 1.43
CA THR A 58 -0.48 14.71 2.54
C THR A 58 0.07 16.06 2.08
N GLN A 59 0.32 16.98 3.02
CA GLN A 59 0.97 18.25 2.68
C GLN A 59 2.35 18.01 2.01
N SER A 60 3.13 17.04 2.51
CA SER A 60 4.43 16.70 1.92
C SER A 60 4.33 16.18 0.48
N ASP A 61 3.29 15.42 0.15
CA ASP A 61 3.10 14.92 -1.21
C ASP A 61 2.68 16.05 -2.15
N LEU A 62 1.80 16.95 -1.70
CA LEU A 62 1.41 18.13 -2.46
C LEU A 62 2.61 19.06 -2.74
N ASP A 63 3.46 19.29 -1.74
CA ASP A 63 4.68 20.10 -1.90
C ASP A 63 5.67 19.45 -2.87
N TYR A 64 5.82 18.13 -2.80
CA TYR A 64 6.64 17.37 -3.75
C TYR A 64 6.13 17.49 -5.19
N ILE A 65 4.84 17.27 -5.42
CA ILE A 65 4.19 17.37 -6.74
C ILE A 65 4.34 18.80 -7.28
N LYS A 66 4.09 19.81 -6.44
CA LYS A 66 4.24 21.23 -6.79
C LYS A 66 5.68 21.54 -7.25
N ALA A 67 6.68 21.05 -6.52
CA ALA A 67 8.07 21.24 -6.90
C ALA A 67 8.40 20.59 -8.26
N LYS A 68 7.90 19.36 -8.50
CA LYS A 68 8.10 18.64 -9.77
C LYS A 68 7.44 19.36 -10.95
N VAL A 69 6.20 19.82 -10.79
CA VAL A 69 5.47 20.57 -11.82
C VAL A 69 6.16 21.91 -12.11
N ALA A 70 6.56 22.65 -11.07
CA ALA A 70 7.27 23.93 -11.22
C ALA A 70 8.63 23.78 -11.92
N ALA A 71 9.31 22.65 -11.71
CA ALA A 71 10.56 22.31 -12.38
C ALA A 71 10.37 21.80 -13.83
N GLY A 72 9.13 21.59 -14.29
CA GLY A 72 8.84 20.98 -15.58
C GLY A 72 9.31 19.52 -15.67
N ALA A 73 9.36 18.80 -14.55
CA ALA A 73 9.85 17.43 -14.50
C ALA A 73 8.80 16.46 -15.05
N GLU A 74 9.23 15.53 -15.90
CA GLU A 74 8.39 14.43 -16.37
C GLU A 74 8.46 13.22 -15.43
N PRO A 75 7.34 12.47 -15.25
CA PRO A 75 6.05 12.62 -15.94
C PRO A 75 5.05 13.57 -15.25
N TRP A 76 5.43 14.26 -14.17
CA TRP A 76 4.52 15.16 -13.43
C TRP A 76 3.98 16.29 -14.30
N LEU A 77 4.80 16.89 -15.17
CA LEU A 77 4.35 17.93 -16.10
C LEU A 77 3.28 17.39 -17.06
N THR A 78 3.50 16.20 -17.64
CA THR A 78 2.48 15.54 -18.48
C THR A 78 1.18 15.28 -17.72
N GLY A 79 1.25 14.77 -16.48
CA GLY A 79 0.07 14.58 -15.63
C GLY A 79 -0.65 15.88 -15.28
N TRP A 80 0.11 16.95 -15.03
CA TRP A 80 -0.43 18.30 -14.78
C TRP A 80 -1.15 18.88 -16.00
N ASN A 81 -0.58 18.70 -17.20
CA ASN A 81 -1.21 19.12 -18.45
C ASN A 81 -2.52 18.34 -18.69
N LYS A 82 -2.56 17.06 -18.34
CA LYS A 82 -3.78 16.24 -18.39
C LYS A 82 -4.87 16.77 -17.45
N LEU A 83 -4.52 17.14 -16.22
CA LEU A 83 -5.44 17.76 -15.26
C LEU A 83 -5.98 19.11 -15.76
N THR A 84 -5.11 20.00 -16.20
CA THR A 84 -5.49 21.38 -16.60
C THR A 84 -6.31 21.44 -17.89
N ALA A 85 -6.19 20.43 -18.76
CA ALA A 85 -6.99 20.29 -19.98
C ALA A 85 -8.43 19.81 -19.72
N SER A 86 -8.70 19.22 -18.55
CA SER A 86 -10.04 18.71 -18.21
C SER A 86 -11.09 19.82 -18.13
N SER A 87 -12.28 19.57 -18.67
CA SER A 87 -13.42 20.49 -18.51
C SER A 87 -13.89 20.60 -17.05
N HIS A 88 -13.70 19.54 -16.24
CA HIS A 88 -14.05 19.53 -14.82
C HIS A 88 -13.07 20.36 -13.98
N SER A 89 -11.86 20.66 -14.48
CA SER A 89 -10.85 21.43 -13.75
C SER A 89 -10.92 22.94 -14.03
N GLN A 90 -11.96 23.41 -14.74
CA GLN A 90 -12.13 24.83 -15.05
C GLN A 90 -12.81 25.56 -13.89
N SER A 91 -12.28 26.73 -13.52
CA SER A 91 -12.81 27.55 -12.41
C SER A 91 -14.18 28.17 -12.71
N THR A 92 -14.69 28.01 -13.93
CA THR A 92 -16.02 28.45 -14.35
C THR A 92 -17.08 27.36 -14.17
N TRP A 93 -16.75 26.23 -13.54
CA TRP A 93 -17.71 25.18 -13.24
C TRP A 93 -18.80 25.70 -12.29
N THR A 94 -20.05 25.37 -12.58
CA THR A 94 -21.21 25.76 -11.75
C THR A 94 -21.78 24.51 -11.08
N PRO A 95 -21.94 24.49 -9.75
CA PRO A 95 -22.50 23.33 -9.05
C PRO A 95 -23.95 23.08 -9.44
N SER A 96 -24.33 21.80 -9.43
CA SER A 96 -25.65 21.28 -9.77
C SER A 96 -26.25 20.51 -8.58
N ALA A 97 -26.06 21.03 -7.36
CA ALA A 97 -26.51 20.41 -6.12
C ALA A 97 -28.03 20.17 -6.10
N THR A 98 -28.43 18.99 -5.60
CA THR A 98 -29.83 18.58 -5.47
C THR A 98 -30.07 17.96 -4.10
N SER A 99 -31.29 18.08 -3.57
CA SER A 99 -31.61 17.57 -2.23
C SER A 99 -31.66 16.05 -2.11
N VAL A 100 -31.96 15.36 -3.21
CA VAL A 100 -32.03 13.89 -3.26
C VAL A 100 -31.23 13.38 -4.45
N ILE A 101 -30.38 12.38 -4.20
CA ILE A 101 -29.69 11.61 -5.24
C ILE A 101 -30.25 10.20 -5.29
N THR A 102 -30.71 9.78 -6.47
CA THR A 102 -31.25 8.45 -6.73
C THR A 102 -30.32 7.65 -7.63
N ARG A 103 -29.92 6.45 -7.18
CA ARG A 103 -29.18 5.45 -7.97
C ARG A 103 -29.85 4.07 -7.88
N GLY A 104 -30.10 3.47 -9.04
CA GLY A 104 -30.81 2.20 -9.17
C GLY A 104 -32.33 2.31 -8.96
N GLY A 105 -33.03 1.17 -9.08
CA GLY A 105 -34.49 1.08 -9.03
C GLY A 105 -35.17 1.35 -10.39
N THR A 106 -36.50 1.46 -10.39
CA THR A 106 -37.31 1.66 -11.60
C THR A 106 -37.64 3.13 -11.90
N GLY A 107 -37.29 4.04 -10.99
CA GLY A 107 -37.53 5.48 -11.13
C GLY A 107 -36.44 6.22 -11.90
N THR A 108 -36.65 7.52 -12.10
CA THR A 108 -35.66 8.42 -12.68
C THR A 108 -34.43 8.50 -11.79
N GLN A 109 -33.25 8.26 -12.36
CA GLN A 109 -31.97 8.35 -11.67
C GLN A 109 -31.27 9.67 -12.02
N ASN A 110 -30.65 10.30 -11.03
CA ASN A 110 -29.94 11.59 -11.20
C ASN A 110 -28.51 11.57 -10.64
N TYR A 111 -28.02 10.45 -10.09
CA TYR A 111 -26.65 10.33 -9.57
C TYR A 111 -25.50 10.84 -10.48
N PRO A 112 -25.64 10.93 -11.83
CA PRO A 112 -24.65 11.64 -12.65
C PRO A 112 -24.35 13.09 -12.28
N VAL A 113 -25.29 13.81 -11.68
CA VAL A 113 -25.02 15.19 -11.26
C VAL A 113 -24.00 15.22 -10.11
N LEU A 114 -24.08 14.25 -9.20
CA LEU A 114 -23.18 14.17 -8.04
C LEU A 114 -21.76 13.84 -8.49
N TYR A 115 -21.54 12.75 -9.24
CA TYR A 115 -20.17 12.35 -9.58
C TYR A 115 -19.45 13.39 -10.45
N ARG A 116 -20.16 14.18 -11.27
CA ARG A 116 -19.53 15.23 -12.08
C ARG A 116 -19.06 16.38 -11.19
N ASP A 117 -19.89 16.81 -10.26
CA ASP A 117 -19.55 17.87 -9.31
C ASP A 117 -18.46 17.45 -8.33
N VAL A 118 -18.49 16.22 -7.80
CA VAL A 118 -17.44 15.69 -6.92
C VAL A 118 -16.08 15.72 -7.62
N HIS A 119 -16.02 15.28 -8.87
CA HIS A 119 -14.79 15.30 -9.66
C HIS A 119 -14.37 16.72 -10.03
N ALA A 120 -15.30 17.63 -10.32
CA ALA A 120 -14.99 19.03 -10.55
C ALA A 120 -14.43 19.70 -9.29
N ALA A 121 -15.00 19.42 -8.10
CA ALA A 121 -14.49 19.92 -6.83
C ALA A 121 -13.06 19.42 -6.57
N TYR A 122 -12.83 18.12 -6.70
CA TYR A 122 -11.51 17.52 -6.50
C TYR A 122 -10.45 18.08 -7.47
N GLN A 123 -10.76 18.14 -8.77
CA GLN A 123 -9.82 18.65 -9.78
C GLN A 123 -9.50 20.14 -9.58
N ASN A 124 -10.51 20.96 -9.23
CA ASN A 124 -10.29 22.37 -8.93
C ASN A 124 -9.49 22.56 -7.62
N ALA A 125 -9.73 21.74 -6.59
CA ALA A 125 -8.95 21.75 -5.36
C ALA A 125 -7.47 21.39 -5.62
N LEU A 126 -7.20 20.39 -6.47
CA LEU A 126 -5.84 20.05 -6.89
C LEU A 126 -5.15 21.20 -7.64
N ARG A 127 -5.87 21.88 -8.55
CA ARG A 127 -5.32 23.06 -9.24
C ARG A 127 -4.93 24.16 -8.25
N TRP A 128 -5.74 24.37 -7.23
CA TRP A 128 -5.41 25.31 -6.16
C TRP A 128 -4.20 24.87 -5.34
N ARG A 129 -4.18 23.63 -4.84
CA ARG A 129 -3.08 23.13 -4.00
C ARG A 129 -1.73 23.13 -4.71
N ILE A 130 -1.71 22.74 -6.00
CA ILE A 130 -0.47 22.63 -6.78
C ILE A 130 -0.03 23.99 -7.33
N ALA A 131 -0.93 24.74 -7.99
CA ALA A 131 -0.56 25.98 -8.71
C ALA A 131 -0.94 27.28 -7.97
N GLY A 132 -1.67 27.21 -6.85
CA GLY A 132 -2.08 28.38 -6.07
C GLY A 132 -3.22 29.19 -6.69
N THR A 133 -3.97 28.63 -7.66
CA THR A 133 -5.02 29.38 -8.37
C THR A 133 -6.28 29.56 -7.51
N THR A 134 -6.47 30.76 -6.97
CA THR A 134 -7.61 31.06 -6.08
C THR A 134 -8.97 30.94 -6.77
N ALA A 135 -9.07 31.20 -8.07
CA ALA A 135 -10.32 30.99 -8.80
C ALA A 135 -10.76 29.51 -8.80
N ASN A 136 -9.81 28.56 -8.87
CA ASN A 136 -10.12 27.15 -8.77
C ASN A 136 -10.49 26.75 -7.32
N ARG A 137 -9.80 27.32 -6.31
CA ARG A 137 -10.21 27.17 -4.91
C ARG A 137 -11.68 27.57 -4.73
N ASP A 138 -12.04 28.76 -5.19
CA ASP A 138 -13.38 29.32 -4.99
C ASP A 138 -14.46 28.47 -5.69
N ALA A 139 -14.15 27.95 -6.89
CA ALA A 139 -15.03 27.00 -7.58
C ALA A 139 -15.23 25.70 -6.78
N ALA A 140 -14.15 25.11 -6.25
CA ALA A 140 -14.23 23.90 -5.46
C ALA A 140 -15.00 24.12 -4.14
N VAL A 141 -14.75 25.24 -3.44
CA VAL A 141 -15.49 25.65 -2.24
C VAL A 141 -16.97 25.84 -2.55
N ALA A 142 -17.32 26.50 -3.66
CA ALA A 142 -18.70 26.70 -4.07
C ALA A 142 -19.43 25.37 -4.29
N ILE A 143 -18.77 24.37 -4.88
CA ILE A 143 -19.35 23.03 -5.07
C ILE A 143 -19.57 22.35 -3.72
N CYS A 144 -18.54 22.26 -2.86
CA CYS A 144 -18.65 21.59 -1.57
C CYS A 144 -19.72 22.25 -0.66
N ASN A 145 -19.78 23.58 -0.62
CA ASN A 145 -20.81 24.32 0.14
C ASN A 145 -22.22 24.15 -0.45
N ALA A 146 -22.37 24.12 -1.78
CA ALA A 146 -23.67 23.93 -2.41
C ALA A 146 -24.26 22.55 -2.07
N TRP A 147 -23.45 21.48 -2.11
CA TRP A 147 -23.91 20.15 -1.75
C TRP A 147 -24.17 19.99 -0.26
N SER A 148 -23.26 20.44 0.60
CA SER A 148 -23.41 20.32 2.07
C SER A 148 -24.59 21.11 2.65
N SER A 149 -25.05 22.15 1.96
CA SER A 149 -26.26 22.91 2.34
C SER A 149 -27.56 22.39 1.72
N THR A 150 -27.49 21.49 0.73
CA THR A 150 -28.65 21.07 -0.07
C THR A 150 -28.98 19.59 0.07
N LEU A 151 -27.99 18.70 0.02
CA LEU A 151 -28.19 17.26 -0.02
C LEU A 151 -28.69 16.73 1.31
N THR A 152 -29.83 16.04 1.28
CA THR A 152 -30.46 15.46 2.47
C THR A 152 -30.60 13.94 2.39
N GLU A 153 -30.50 13.35 1.19
CA GLU A 153 -30.76 11.92 1.00
C GLU A 153 -30.05 11.34 -0.24
N ILE A 154 -29.52 10.12 -0.10
CA ILE A 154 -29.16 9.25 -1.21
C ILE A 154 -30.06 8.00 -1.14
N ASN A 155 -30.79 7.71 -2.22
CA ASN A 155 -31.76 6.61 -2.27
C ASN A 155 -31.75 5.85 -3.61
N GLY A 156 -32.70 4.93 -3.75
CA GLY A 156 -32.86 4.06 -4.92
C GLY A 156 -32.93 2.60 -4.55
N SER A 157 -32.28 1.73 -5.33
CA SER A 157 -32.10 0.32 -4.96
C SER A 157 -30.88 0.16 -4.04
N THR A 158 -30.39 -1.07 -3.87
CA THR A 158 -29.10 -1.34 -3.23
C THR A 158 -27.95 -0.57 -3.89
N ASP A 159 -28.09 -0.16 -5.16
CA ASP A 159 -27.08 0.64 -5.87
C ASP A 159 -26.89 2.05 -5.26
N ALA A 160 -27.82 2.53 -4.43
CA ALA A 160 -27.65 3.74 -3.63
C ALA A 160 -26.37 3.67 -2.78
N LEU A 161 -26.03 2.48 -2.26
CA LEU A 161 -24.76 2.22 -1.58
C LEU A 161 -23.57 2.58 -2.47
N LEU A 162 -23.55 2.11 -3.72
CA LEU A 162 -22.41 2.37 -4.61
C LEU A 162 -22.26 3.87 -4.87
N CYS A 163 -23.36 4.63 -4.88
CA CYS A 163 -23.29 6.09 -4.93
C CYS A 163 -22.63 6.65 -3.65
N ALA A 164 -23.13 6.25 -2.48
CA ALA A 164 -22.61 6.73 -1.20
C ALA A 164 -21.13 6.33 -1.02
N GLY A 165 -20.79 5.06 -1.19
CA GLY A 165 -19.43 4.54 -1.09
C GLY A 165 -18.47 5.21 -2.07
N LEU A 166 -18.75 5.14 -3.38
CA LEU A 166 -17.81 5.66 -4.39
C LEU A 166 -17.71 7.19 -4.35
N GLN A 167 -18.83 7.92 -4.37
CA GLN A 167 -18.76 9.38 -4.40
C GLN A 167 -18.45 9.97 -3.02
N GLY A 168 -18.77 9.28 -1.92
CA GLY A 168 -18.50 9.77 -0.57
C GLY A 168 -17.01 9.92 -0.27
N TYR A 169 -16.21 8.85 -0.47
CA TYR A 169 -14.75 8.97 -0.24
C TYR A 169 -14.11 9.99 -1.19
N GLN A 170 -14.60 10.07 -2.43
CA GLN A 170 -14.13 11.01 -3.43
C GLN A 170 -14.41 12.46 -3.00
N PHE A 171 -15.59 12.72 -2.45
CA PHE A 171 -15.99 14.05 -2.03
C PHE A 171 -15.29 14.47 -0.73
N ALA A 172 -15.10 13.54 0.21
CA ALA A 172 -14.28 13.74 1.40
C ALA A 172 -12.83 14.13 1.03
N ASN A 173 -12.24 13.47 0.03
CA ASN A 173 -10.91 13.87 -0.48
C ASN A 173 -10.89 15.29 -1.07
N ALA A 174 -11.93 15.71 -1.77
CA ALA A 174 -12.04 17.09 -2.26
C ALA A 174 -12.15 18.09 -1.09
N ALA A 175 -13.00 17.80 -0.09
CA ALA A 175 -13.16 18.62 1.10
C ALA A 175 -11.89 18.72 1.96
N GLU A 176 -11.15 17.62 2.10
CA GLU A 176 -9.88 17.59 2.83
C GLU A 176 -8.82 18.48 2.17
N LEU A 177 -8.78 18.50 0.82
CA LEU A 177 -7.97 19.47 0.07
C LEU A 177 -8.46 20.91 0.21
N LEU A 178 -9.62 21.18 0.81
CA LEU A 178 -10.19 22.51 1.07
C LEU A 178 -10.28 22.86 2.56
N ARG A 179 -9.85 21.97 3.47
CA ARG A 179 -10.09 22.10 4.92
C ARG A 179 -9.78 23.49 5.50
N ASP A 180 -8.71 24.12 5.04
CA ASP A 180 -8.20 25.43 5.46
C ASP A 180 -8.54 26.56 4.46
N ALA A 181 -9.36 26.30 3.44
CA ALA A 181 -9.75 27.28 2.44
C ALA A 181 -10.71 28.31 3.03
N PRO A 182 -10.47 29.63 2.82
CA PRO A 182 -11.40 30.67 3.24
C PRO A 182 -12.79 30.47 2.62
N GLY A 183 -13.83 30.54 3.45
CA GLY A 183 -15.22 30.43 3.02
C GLY A 183 -15.74 28.99 2.86
N PHE A 184 -14.90 27.97 3.07
CA PHE A 184 -15.38 26.59 3.14
C PHE A 184 -16.09 26.32 4.47
N ASP A 185 -17.33 25.86 4.40
CA ASP A 185 -18.08 25.43 5.58
C ASP A 185 -17.78 23.95 5.88
N LEU A 186 -16.62 23.71 6.49
CA LEU A 186 -16.18 22.36 6.86
C LEU A 186 -17.20 21.65 7.76
N GLY A 187 -17.82 22.37 8.70
CA GLY A 187 -18.76 21.78 9.66
C GLY A 187 -20.04 21.30 8.97
N ALA A 188 -20.62 22.11 8.08
CA ALA A 188 -21.76 21.65 7.28
C ALA A 188 -21.40 20.46 6.39
N PHE A 189 -20.19 20.45 5.83
CA PHE A 189 -19.73 19.34 5.00
C PHE A 189 -19.52 18.05 5.80
N GLN A 190 -18.89 18.11 6.97
CA GLN A 190 -18.73 16.97 7.89
C GLN A 190 -20.10 16.40 8.28
N ASN A 191 -21.07 17.26 8.62
CA ASN A 191 -22.44 16.82 8.91
C ASN A 191 -23.09 16.10 7.73
N MET A 192 -22.95 16.62 6.49
CA MET A 192 -23.45 15.92 5.30
C MET A 192 -22.83 14.52 5.14
N MET A 193 -21.52 14.37 5.39
CA MET A 193 -20.86 13.06 5.32
C MET A 193 -21.41 12.10 6.38
N LEU A 194 -21.53 12.56 7.64
CA LEU A 194 -22.01 11.77 8.77
C LEU A 194 -23.51 11.42 8.69
N ASP A 195 -24.34 12.31 8.15
CA ASP A 195 -25.80 12.16 8.14
C ASP A 195 -26.33 11.50 6.86
N VAL A 196 -25.65 11.67 5.71
CA VAL A 196 -26.16 11.20 4.41
C VAL A 196 -25.36 10.02 3.85
N PHE A 197 -24.02 10.07 3.90
CA PHE A 197 -23.16 9.07 3.27
C PHE A 197 -22.86 7.90 4.21
N HIS A 198 -22.31 8.21 5.38
CA HIS A 198 -21.83 7.22 6.35
C HIS A 198 -22.90 6.22 6.82
N PRO A 199 -24.18 6.58 7.06
CA PRO A 199 -25.18 5.62 7.54
C PRO A 199 -25.47 4.50 6.53
N LEU A 200 -25.39 4.78 5.23
CA LEU A 200 -25.61 3.79 4.17
C LEU A 200 -24.48 2.77 4.11
N THR A 201 -23.24 3.24 4.19
CA THR A 201 -22.02 2.42 4.06
C THR A 201 -21.77 1.59 5.33
N THR A 202 -21.91 2.20 6.51
CA THR A 202 -21.78 1.48 7.80
C THR A 202 -22.88 0.43 7.98
N GLY A 203 -24.12 0.76 7.58
CA GLY A 203 -25.25 -0.16 7.61
C GLY A 203 -25.04 -1.35 6.67
N PHE A 204 -24.46 -1.12 5.50
CA PHE A 204 -24.12 -2.19 4.56
C PHE A 204 -22.99 -3.08 5.06
N LEU A 205 -21.87 -2.52 5.54
CA LEU A 205 -20.76 -3.34 6.07
C LEU A 205 -21.24 -4.23 7.23
N SER A 206 -22.24 -3.78 7.99
CA SER A 206 -22.81 -4.51 9.12
C SER A 206 -23.83 -5.59 8.72
N SER A 207 -24.57 -5.41 7.63
CA SER A 207 -25.76 -6.24 7.34
C SER A 207 -25.79 -6.85 5.95
N HIS A 208 -24.95 -6.39 5.02
CA HIS A 208 -24.98 -6.69 3.58
C HIS A 208 -26.41 -6.69 3.04
N ASN A 209 -27.21 -5.67 3.39
CA ASN A 209 -28.62 -5.55 3.01
C ASN A 209 -29.49 -6.79 3.35
N GLY A 210 -29.18 -7.48 4.45
CA GLY A 210 -29.88 -8.69 4.89
C GLY A 210 -29.58 -9.93 4.05
N THR A 211 -28.43 -9.95 3.35
CA THR A 211 -28.00 -11.08 2.52
C THR A 211 -26.80 -11.83 3.12
N CYS A 212 -26.43 -12.95 2.51
CA CYS A 212 -25.21 -13.65 2.85
C CYS A 212 -23.98 -12.76 2.67
N ALA A 213 -22.96 -12.90 3.53
CA ALA A 213 -21.77 -12.04 3.50
C ALA A 213 -21.03 -12.05 2.14
N THR A 214 -21.06 -13.17 1.42
CA THR A 214 -20.42 -13.31 0.10
C THR A 214 -21.33 -12.92 -1.08
N HIS A 215 -22.54 -12.42 -0.83
CA HIS A 215 -23.50 -12.08 -1.89
C HIS A 215 -22.99 -10.94 -2.77
N TYR A 216 -22.39 -9.94 -2.14
CA TYR A 216 -21.83 -8.78 -2.81
C TYR A 216 -20.36 -9.00 -3.17
N TRP A 217 -19.95 -8.44 -4.30
CA TRP A 217 -18.57 -8.51 -4.77
C TRP A 217 -17.65 -7.59 -3.97
N ALA A 218 -16.35 -7.87 -3.96
CA ALA A 218 -15.35 -7.12 -3.19
C ALA A 218 -15.44 -5.59 -3.38
N ASN A 219 -15.76 -5.13 -4.60
CA ASN A 219 -15.92 -3.70 -4.91
C ASN A 219 -16.99 -2.98 -4.07
N TRP A 220 -18.06 -3.67 -3.66
CA TRP A 220 -19.14 -3.07 -2.87
C TRP A 220 -18.65 -2.74 -1.46
N ASP A 221 -18.05 -3.75 -0.81
CA ASP A 221 -17.41 -3.63 0.49
C ASP A 221 -16.28 -2.59 0.44
N LEU A 222 -15.39 -2.65 -0.55
CA LEU A 222 -14.31 -1.68 -0.68
C LEU A 222 -14.80 -0.25 -0.91
N ALA A 223 -15.89 -0.05 -1.66
CA ALA A 223 -16.49 1.29 -1.81
C ALA A 223 -17.01 1.82 -0.46
N ALA A 224 -17.69 0.98 0.32
CA ALA A 224 -18.16 1.35 1.65
C ALA A 224 -17.00 1.58 2.64
N MET A 225 -15.99 0.72 2.64
CA MET A 225 -14.79 0.84 3.48
C MET A 225 -14.04 2.15 3.22
N ASN A 226 -13.84 2.53 1.94
CA ASN A 226 -13.18 3.78 1.59
C ASN A 226 -13.96 5.00 2.07
N GLU A 227 -15.30 4.99 1.96
CA GLU A 227 -16.12 6.08 2.45
C GLU A 227 -16.06 6.18 3.98
N VAL A 228 -16.20 5.06 4.70
CA VAL A 228 -16.14 5.05 6.17
C VAL A 228 -14.79 5.58 6.64
N LEU A 229 -13.67 5.10 6.08
CA LEU A 229 -12.33 5.56 6.46
C LEU A 229 -12.14 7.05 6.15
N ALA A 230 -12.55 7.50 4.95
CA ALA A 230 -12.42 8.90 4.55
C ALA A 230 -13.28 9.85 5.42
N THR A 231 -14.50 9.44 5.78
CA THR A 231 -15.40 10.19 6.66
C THR A 231 -14.83 10.26 8.08
N GLY A 232 -14.31 9.16 8.62
CA GLY A 232 -13.65 9.14 9.93
C GLY A 232 -12.46 10.10 10.01
N ILE A 233 -11.59 10.08 8.99
CA ILE A 233 -10.44 11.00 8.88
C ILE A 233 -10.91 12.46 8.73
N LEU A 234 -11.90 12.73 7.86
CA LEU A 234 -12.41 14.07 7.66
C LEU A 234 -13.04 14.64 8.95
N CYS A 235 -13.67 13.79 9.77
CA CYS A 235 -14.35 14.20 10.99
C CYS A 235 -13.49 14.08 12.25
N ASP A 236 -12.22 13.66 12.13
CA ASP A 236 -11.34 13.40 13.26
C ASP A 236 -11.94 12.39 14.28
N ASP A 237 -12.66 11.37 13.77
CA ASP A 237 -13.37 10.36 14.56
C ASP A 237 -12.65 9.00 14.49
N ASP A 238 -11.84 8.73 15.51
CA ASP A 238 -11.10 7.47 15.67
C ASP A 238 -12.02 6.23 15.70
N THR A 239 -13.28 6.35 16.14
CA THR A 239 -14.20 5.19 16.20
C THR A 239 -14.58 4.74 14.79
N ILE A 240 -14.85 5.71 13.90
CA ILE A 240 -15.18 5.44 12.50
C ILE A 240 -13.95 4.94 11.75
N ILE A 241 -12.76 5.50 12.04
CA ILE A 241 -11.49 5.03 11.47
C ILE A 241 -11.23 3.57 11.86
N ASP A 242 -11.32 3.25 13.15
CA ASP A 242 -11.10 1.91 13.68
C ASP A 242 -12.10 0.91 13.10
N GLN A 243 -13.36 1.31 12.88
CA GLN A 243 -14.35 0.46 12.21
C GLN A 243 -13.89 0.01 10.82
N ALA A 244 -13.39 0.95 10.00
CA ALA A 244 -12.95 0.64 8.65
C ALA A 244 -11.69 -0.25 8.65
N LEU A 245 -10.72 0.07 9.53
CA LEU A 245 -9.48 -0.69 9.66
C LEU A 245 -9.71 -2.10 10.21
N ASP A 246 -10.63 -2.27 11.16
CA ASP A 246 -11.02 -3.59 11.65
C ASP A 246 -11.65 -4.42 10.52
N TYR A 247 -12.53 -3.81 9.72
CA TYR A 247 -13.17 -4.50 8.59
C TYR A 247 -12.15 -5.04 7.57
N PHE A 248 -11.06 -4.32 7.32
CA PHE A 248 -10.01 -4.79 6.43
C PHE A 248 -9.46 -6.17 6.83
N TRP A 249 -9.28 -6.41 8.14
CA TRP A 249 -8.74 -7.66 8.66
C TRP A 249 -9.83 -8.70 8.98
N ASN A 250 -10.92 -8.24 9.60
CA ASN A 250 -11.91 -9.08 10.27
C ASN A 250 -13.30 -9.01 9.63
N GLY A 251 -13.45 -8.24 8.55
CA GLY A 251 -14.71 -8.11 7.81
C GLY A 251 -15.17 -9.44 7.23
N VAL A 252 -16.45 -9.74 7.42
CA VAL A 252 -17.06 -10.99 6.95
C VAL A 252 -17.31 -11.03 5.44
N GLY A 253 -17.38 -9.85 4.80
CA GLY A 253 -17.66 -9.72 3.38
C GLY A 253 -16.39 -9.75 2.52
N ASN A 254 -16.58 -9.62 1.21
CA ASN A 254 -15.53 -9.82 0.22
C ASN A 254 -14.53 -8.64 0.15
N GLY A 255 -14.73 -7.54 0.89
CA GLY A 255 -13.79 -6.41 0.93
C GLY A 255 -12.63 -6.58 1.93
N SER A 256 -12.74 -7.49 2.90
CA SER A 256 -11.61 -7.82 3.78
C SER A 256 -10.47 -8.44 2.96
N ILE A 257 -9.22 -8.30 3.41
CA ILE A 257 -8.05 -8.73 2.63
C ILE A 257 -8.12 -10.20 2.19
N ARG A 258 -8.63 -11.07 3.07
CA ARG A 258 -8.81 -12.51 2.79
C ARG A 258 -10.02 -12.81 1.91
N GLY A 259 -11.06 -11.98 1.99
CA GLY A 259 -12.23 -12.08 1.09
C GLY A 259 -11.90 -11.60 -0.33
N ALA A 260 -11.13 -10.52 -0.45
CA ALA A 260 -10.75 -9.92 -1.72
C ALA A 260 -9.69 -10.73 -2.48
N ILE A 261 -8.85 -11.48 -1.74
CA ILE A 261 -7.74 -12.27 -2.28
C ILE A 261 -7.84 -13.72 -1.76
N PRO A 262 -8.82 -14.51 -2.25
CA PRO A 262 -9.12 -15.82 -1.68
C PRO A 262 -8.05 -16.90 -1.97
N PHE A 263 -7.20 -16.70 -2.98
CA PHE A 263 -6.22 -17.72 -3.39
C PHE A 263 -4.86 -17.11 -3.71
N THR A 264 -3.80 -17.76 -3.24
CA THR A 264 -2.41 -17.53 -3.68
C THR A 264 -1.95 -18.76 -4.46
N HIS A 265 -1.29 -18.53 -5.60
CA HIS A 265 -0.82 -19.56 -6.51
C HIS A 265 0.68 -19.84 -6.30
N HIS A 266 1.13 -21.00 -6.78
CA HIS A 266 2.50 -21.49 -6.61
C HIS A 266 3.56 -20.64 -7.32
N ASP A 267 3.16 -19.83 -8.30
CA ASP A 267 4.01 -18.88 -9.03
C ASP A 267 4.15 -17.53 -8.30
N GLY A 268 3.52 -17.40 -7.12
CA GLY A 268 3.56 -16.19 -6.30
C GLY A 268 2.49 -15.16 -6.67
N LEU A 269 1.64 -15.41 -7.67
CA LEU A 269 0.50 -14.55 -7.98
C LEU A 269 -0.71 -14.86 -7.08
N ALA A 270 -1.60 -13.89 -6.90
CA ALA A 270 -2.80 -14.08 -6.09
C ALA A 270 -4.08 -13.72 -6.85
N GLN A 271 -5.09 -14.57 -6.80
CA GLN A 271 -6.34 -14.38 -7.53
C GLN A 271 -7.21 -13.32 -6.85
N TRP A 272 -7.58 -12.28 -7.60
CA TRP A 272 -8.56 -11.30 -7.15
C TRP A 272 -9.98 -11.89 -7.23
N GLN A 273 -10.78 -11.65 -6.19
CA GLN A 273 -12.12 -12.23 -6.01
C GLN A 273 -13.04 -12.06 -7.23
N GLU A 274 -13.01 -10.91 -7.90
CA GLU A 274 -13.89 -10.63 -9.05
C GLU A 274 -13.38 -11.15 -10.41
N SER A 275 -12.24 -11.84 -10.46
CA SER A 275 -11.58 -12.20 -11.73
C SER A 275 -12.45 -13.10 -12.63
N GLY A 276 -13.31 -13.94 -12.05
CA GLY A 276 -14.25 -14.79 -12.79
C GLY A 276 -15.50 -14.06 -13.30
N ARG A 277 -15.75 -12.83 -12.85
CA ARG A 277 -16.92 -12.01 -13.24
C ARG A 277 -16.63 -11.25 -14.54
N ASP A 278 -15.77 -10.25 -14.46
CA ASP A 278 -15.25 -9.48 -15.59
C ASP A 278 -14.06 -8.61 -15.14
N GLN A 279 -13.24 -8.20 -16.11
CA GLN A 279 -12.02 -7.46 -15.84
C GLN A 279 -12.25 -5.99 -15.53
N ALA A 280 -13.33 -5.37 -16.03
CA ALA A 280 -13.62 -3.97 -15.74
C ALA A 280 -13.88 -3.76 -14.23
N HIS A 281 -14.52 -4.71 -13.57
CA HIS A 281 -14.72 -4.70 -12.11
C HIS A 281 -13.52 -5.26 -11.34
N THR A 282 -12.79 -6.23 -11.90
CA THR A 282 -11.53 -6.70 -11.30
C THR A 282 -10.53 -5.54 -11.14
N ILE A 283 -10.35 -4.73 -12.19
CA ILE A 283 -9.45 -3.55 -12.14
C ILE A 283 -9.98 -2.46 -11.20
N LEU A 284 -11.31 -2.28 -11.12
CA LEU A 284 -11.91 -1.38 -10.13
C LEU A 284 -11.53 -1.78 -8.70
N GLY A 285 -11.54 -3.09 -8.41
CA GLY A 285 -11.20 -3.59 -7.07
C GLY A 285 -9.76 -3.35 -6.68
N ILE A 286 -8.84 -3.51 -7.63
CA ILE A 286 -7.44 -3.11 -7.43
C ILE A 286 -7.36 -1.62 -7.07
N GLY A 287 -8.09 -0.75 -7.79
CA GLY A 287 -8.12 0.67 -7.50
C GLY A 287 -8.68 1.03 -6.12
N LEU A 288 -9.80 0.41 -5.72
CA LEU A 288 -10.44 0.68 -4.43
C LEU A 288 -9.61 0.16 -3.25
N MET A 289 -8.99 -1.02 -3.38
CA MET A 289 -8.09 -1.55 -2.34
C MET A 289 -6.84 -0.68 -2.22
N ALA A 290 -6.24 -0.27 -3.35
CA ALA A 290 -5.11 0.66 -3.32
C ALA A 290 -5.49 1.99 -2.64
N THR A 291 -6.68 2.53 -2.94
CA THR A 291 -7.19 3.77 -2.33
C THR A 291 -7.31 3.61 -0.81
N PHE A 292 -7.84 2.48 -0.34
CA PHE A 292 -7.99 2.20 1.08
C PHE A 292 -6.63 2.08 1.78
N MET A 293 -5.71 1.31 1.19
CA MET A 293 -4.37 1.09 1.73
C MET A 293 -3.52 2.38 1.71
N GLU A 294 -3.63 3.22 0.68
CA GLU A 294 -2.90 4.50 0.61
C GLU A 294 -3.46 5.51 1.62
N THR A 295 -4.78 5.52 1.81
CA THR A 295 -5.41 6.32 2.87
C THR A 295 -4.90 5.90 4.26
N ALA A 296 -4.84 4.59 4.54
CA ALA A 296 -4.28 4.06 5.78
C ALA A 296 -2.76 4.36 5.90
N TRP A 297 -2.01 4.28 4.80
CA TRP A 297 -0.59 4.60 4.77
C TRP A 297 -0.32 6.06 5.20
N ASN A 298 -1.15 7.00 4.74
CA ASN A 298 -1.06 8.39 5.13
C ASN A 298 -1.40 8.64 6.61
N GLN A 299 -2.05 7.67 7.27
CA GLN A 299 -2.24 7.62 8.73
C GLN A 299 -1.08 6.92 9.47
N GLY A 300 -0.04 6.50 8.76
CA GLY A 300 1.10 5.75 9.31
C GLY A 300 0.82 4.27 9.53
N ILE A 301 -0.20 3.71 8.86
CA ILE A 301 -0.62 2.31 8.99
C ILE A 301 -0.25 1.55 7.72
N ASP A 302 0.70 0.61 7.84
CA ASP A 302 1.16 -0.20 6.71
C ASP A 302 0.23 -1.40 6.46
N LEU A 303 -0.79 -1.18 5.63
CA LEU A 303 -1.65 -2.26 5.11
C LEU A 303 -1.14 -2.86 3.80
N TYR A 304 -0.19 -2.22 3.12
CA TYR A 304 0.39 -2.74 1.87
C TYR A 304 1.23 -4.00 2.13
N SER A 305 1.86 -4.13 3.30
CA SER A 305 2.57 -5.34 3.71
C SER A 305 1.67 -6.49 4.20
N ALA A 306 0.35 -6.28 4.23
CA ALA A 306 -0.59 -7.26 4.78
C ALA A 306 -0.51 -8.63 4.07
N ASP A 307 -0.64 -9.70 4.87
CA ASP A 307 -0.65 -11.09 4.43
C ASP A 307 0.47 -11.41 3.41
N ASP A 308 1.72 -11.03 3.75
CA ASP A 308 2.90 -11.17 2.89
C ASP A 308 2.70 -10.51 1.51
N ASN A 309 2.43 -9.20 1.54
CA ASN A 309 2.18 -8.38 0.36
C ASN A 309 1.12 -8.98 -0.59
N ALA A 310 0.06 -9.59 -0.04
CA ALA A 310 -0.98 -10.26 -0.83
C ALA A 310 -1.55 -9.36 -1.93
N PHE A 311 -1.70 -8.07 -1.63
CA PHE A 311 -2.19 -7.09 -2.60
C PHE A 311 -1.21 -6.82 -3.75
N ALA A 312 0.11 -6.86 -3.52
CA ALA A 312 1.10 -6.78 -4.60
C ALA A 312 0.94 -7.94 -5.58
N LYS A 313 0.82 -9.16 -5.04
CA LYS A 313 0.62 -10.40 -5.79
C LYS A 313 -0.68 -10.38 -6.59
N ALA A 314 -1.75 -9.82 -6.03
CA ALA A 314 -3.02 -9.65 -6.70
C ALA A 314 -2.99 -8.58 -7.80
N ALA A 315 -2.30 -7.46 -7.56
CA ALA A 315 -2.12 -6.44 -8.57
C ALA A 315 -1.31 -6.96 -9.77
N GLU A 316 -0.21 -7.69 -9.53
CA GLU A 316 0.57 -8.35 -10.59
C GLU A 316 -0.27 -9.38 -11.36
N TYR A 317 -1.11 -10.16 -10.68
CA TYR A 317 -2.03 -11.12 -11.29
C TYR A 317 -3.00 -10.44 -12.26
N VAL A 318 -3.72 -9.42 -11.78
CA VAL A 318 -4.72 -8.70 -12.58
C VAL A 318 -4.06 -7.93 -13.72
N ALA A 319 -2.90 -7.32 -13.48
CA ALA A 319 -2.13 -6.64 -14.51
C ALA A 319 -1.67 -7.61 -15.61
N SER A 320 -1.09 -8.75 -15.23
CA SER A 320 -0.63 -9.78 -16.17
C SER A 320 -1.77 -10.25 -17.08
N TYR A 321 -2.92 -10.58 -16.49
CA TYR A 321 -4.07 -11.02 -17.27
C TYR A 321 -4.56 -9.94 -18.24
N ASN A 322 -4.64 -8.68 -17.79
CA ASN A 322 -5.10 -7.57 -18.63
C ASN A 322 -4.09 -7.10 -19.68
N LEU A 323 -2.82 -7.48 -19.54
CA LEU A 323 -1.79 -7.34 -20.58
C LEU A 323 -1.89 -8.42 -21.67
N GLY A 324 -2.79 -9.40 -21.51
CA GLY A 324 -3.01 -10.46 -22.48
C GLY A 324 -2.32 -11.79 -22.16
N ASN A 325 -1.63 -11.90 -21.02
CA ASN A 325 -1.00 -13.14 -20.58
C ASN A 325 -1.99 -14.06 -19.87
N ASP A 326 -1.75 -15.37 -19.89
CA ASP A 326 -2.52 -16.31 -19.08
C ASP A 326 -2.05 -16.29 -17.62
N VAL A 327 -2.99 -16.50 -16.71
CA VAL A 327 -2.75 -16.60 -15.26
C VAL A 327 -3.49 -17.83 -14.72
N PRO A 328 -3.01 -18.46 -13.64
CA PRO A 328 -3.74 -19.55 -13.00
C PRO A 328 -5.11 -19.07 -12.50
N TYR A 329 -6.10 -19.97 -12.43
CA TYR A 329 -7.40 -19.65 -11.87
C TYR A 329 -7.93 -20.85 -11.10
N THR A 330 -8.26 -20.63 -9.83
CA THR A 330 -8.93 -21.58 -8.96
C THR A 330 -10.43 -21.28 -8.98
N THR A 331 -11.26 -22.32 -9.11
CA THR A 331 -12.72 -22.18 -9.01
C THR A 331 -13.10 -21.35 -7.80
N TYR A 332 -13.74 -20.22 -8.06
CA TYR A 332 -14.25 -19.33 -7.02
C TYR A 332 -15.72 -19.64 -6.80
N SER A 333 -16.11 -19.88 -5.54
CA SER A 333 -17.50 -20.13 -5.17
C SER A 333 -17.97 -19.12 -4.13
N TRP A 334 -19.26 -18.79 -4.17
CA TRP A 334 -19.88 -17.83 -3.26
C TRP A 334 -21.35 -18.16 -3.01
N GLY A 335 -21.85 -17.71 -1.86
CA GLY A 335 -23.28 -17.71 -1.54
C GLY A 335 -23.96 -16.43 -2.01
N SER A 336 -25.07 -16.54 -2.76
CA SER A 336 -25.92 -15.41 -3.15
C SER A 336 -27.23 -15.37 -2.36
N SER A 337 -27.90 -14.21 -2.33
CA SER A 337 -29.16 -13.95 -1.62
C SER A 337 -29.05 -14.13 -0.10
N ASN A 338 -30.18 -14.02 0.61
CA ASN A 338 -30.28 -14.25 2.05
C ASN A 338 -30.11 -15.72 2.46
N ASN A 339 -30.30 -16.66 1.53
CA ASN A 339 -30.17 -18.10 1.80
C ASN A 339 -28.79 -18.68 1.46
N CYS A 340 -27.79 -17.84 1.15
CA CYS A 340 -26.45 -18.27 0.74
C CYS A 340 -26.47 -19.35 -0.37
N THR A 341 -27.31 -19.17 -1.40
CA THR A 341 -27.41 -20.12 -2.53
C THR A 341 -26.05 -20.24 -3.21
N TYR A 342 -25.57 -21.47 -3.40
CA TYR A 342 -24.25 -21.73 -3.98
C TYR A 342 -24.18 -21.29 -5.44
N ASN A 343 -23.10 -20.59 -5.78
CA ASN A 343 -22.71 -20.26 -7.14
C ASN A 343 -21.20 -20.48 -7.29
N GLU A 344 -20.74 -20.66 -8.51
CA GLU A 344 -19.31 -20.77 -8.80
C GLU A 344 -18.95 -20.20 -10.18
N GLN A 345 -17.69 -19.82 -10.31
CA GLN A 345 -17.01 -19.47 -11.54
C GLN A 345 -15.78 -20.36 -11.64
N THR A 346 -15.75 -21.24 -12.63
CA THR A 346 -14.67 -22.22 -12.84
C THR A 346 -13.57 -21.72 -13.78
N VAL A 347 -13.78 -20.57 -14.41
CA VAL A 347 -12.84 -19.94 -15.33
C VAL A 347 -12.73 -18.45 -15.07
N ILE A 348 -11.56 -17.88 -15.31
CA ILE A 348 -11.35 -16.44 -15.35
C ILE A 348 -12.14 -15.84 -16.54
N SER A 349 -12.79 -14.69 -16.32
CA SER A 349 -13.59 -14.04 -17.36
C SER A 349 -12.72 -13.17 -18.25
N SER A 350 -12.80 -13.37 -19.57
CA SER A 350 -12.20 -12.48 -20.57
C SER A 350 -13.04 -11.23 -20.85
N GLY A 351 -14.23 -11.11 -20.23
CA GLY A 351 -15.10 -9.95 -20.37
C GLY A 351 -14.38 -8.66 -19.92
N GLY A 352 -14.30 -7.68 -20.81
CA GLY A 352 -13.63 -6.41 -20.52
C GLY A 352 -12.11 -6.50 -20.36
N ARG A 353 -11.46 -7.59 -20.78
CA ARG A 353 -9.99 -7.74 -20.68
C ARG A 353 -9.27 -6.61 -21.41
N GLY A 354 -8.30 -5.99 -20.74
CA GLY A 354 -7.59 -4.81 -21.23
C GLY A 354 -8.36 -3.50 -21.01
N SER A 355 -9.41 -3.48 -20.19
CA SER A 355 -10.10 -2.25 -19.82
C SER A 355 -9.15 -1.23 -19.21
N VAL A 356 -9.30 0.03 -19.61
CA VAL A 356 -8.45 1.13 -19.16
C VAL A 356 -9.11 1.83 -17.97
N ARG A 357 -8.41 1.91 -16.83
CA ARG A 357 -8.81 2.67 -15.63
C ARG A 357 -7.58 3.33 -14.97
N PRO A 358 -7.72 4.48 -14.28
CA PRO A 358 -6.60 5.19 -13.67
C PRO A 358 -6.28 4.65 -12.26
N VAL A 359 -5.78 3.42 -12.18
CA VAL A 359 -5.54 2.72 -10.90
C VAL A 359 -4.09 2.30 -10.70
N TRP A 360 -3.30 2.24 -11.76
CA TRP A 360 -2.03 1.52 -11.77
C TRP A 360 -0.88 2.36 -11.24
N ALA A 361 -0.90 3.67 -11.48
CA ALA A 361 0.17 4.56 -11.01
C ALA A 361 0.26 4.62 -9.48
N MET A 362 -0.86 4.52 -8.75
CA MET A 362 -0.87 4.45 -7.28
C MET A 362 -0.17 3.18 -6.79
N VAL A 363 -0.56 2.02 -7.32
CA VAL A 363 0.01 0.73 -6.95
C VAL A 363 1.50 0.68 -7.27
N TYR A 364 1.88 1.10 -8.49
CA TYR A 364 3.26 1.14 -8.92
C TYR A 364 4.10 2.14 -8.11
N GLY A 365 3.57 3.34 -7.88
CA GLY A 365 4.20 4.36 -7.05
C GLY A 365 4.50 3.87 -5.64
N HIS A 366 3.57 3.14 -5.03
CA HIS A 366 3.79 2.55 -3.70
C HIS A 366 4.86 1.43 -3.74
N TYR A 367 4.59 0.33 -4.44
CA TYR A 367 5.45 -0.85 -4.33
C TYR A 367 6.82 -0.66 -4.99
N TYR A 368 6.85 -0.17 -6.23
CA TYR A 368 8.11 -0.01 -6.93
C TYR A 368 8.89 1.20 -6.42
N SER A 369 8.23 2.36 -6.33
CA SER A 369 8.96 3.60 -6.05
C SER A 369 9.21 3.79 -4.56
N ARG A 370 8.20 3.65 -3.70
CA ARG A 370 8.33 3.85 -2.25
C ARG A 370 9.00 2.66 -1.55
N ARG A 371 8.68 1.43 -1.96
CA ARG A 371 9.13 0.19 -1.30
C ARG A 371 10.26 -0.56 -2.01
N GLY A 372 10.59 -0.21 -3.24
CA GLY A 372 11.64 -0.88 -4.01
C GLY A 372 11.31 -2.31 -4.46
N ILE A 373 10.04 -2.73 -4.35
CA ILE A 373 9.55 -4.05 -4.74
C ILE A 373 9.28 -4.04 -6.25
N GLU A 374 9.85 -5.01 -6.96
CA GLU A 374 9.65 -5.13 -8.41
C GLU A 374 8.21 -5.52 -8.73
N MET A 375 7.58 -4.79 -9.65
CA MET A 375 6.19 -4.97 -10.06
C MET A 375 6.10 -4.95 -11.59
N PRO A 376 6.65 -5.94 -12.30
CA PRO A 376 6.87 -5.87 -13.75
C PRO A 376 5.57 -5.76 -14.55
N ASN A 377 4.51 -6.48 -14.19
CA ASN A 377 3.24 -6.40 -14.91
C ASN A 377 2.53 -5.07 -14.60
N THR A 378 2.55 -4.64 -13.34
CA THR A 378 1.98 -3.36 -12.92
C THR A 378 2.71 -2.19 -13.60
N ALA A 379 4.04 -2.26 -13.72
CA ALA A 379 4.84 -1.27 -14.45
C ALA A 379 4.43 -1.20 -15.93
N ALA A 380 4.30 -2.36 -16.59
CA ALA A 380 3.92 -2.43 -18.00
C ALA A 380 2.52 -1.87 -18.25
N ILE A 381 1.53 -2.22 -17.43
CA ILE A 381 0.16 -1.72 -17.60
C ILE A 381 0.04 -0.24 -17.20
N ALA A 382 0.74 0.20 -16.14
CA ALA A 382 0.81 1.63 -15.79
C ALA A 382 1.39 2.45 -16.95
N GLY A 383 2.42 1.93 -17.63
CA GLY A 383 2.99 2.55 -18.83
C GLY A 383 2.01 2.63 -20.01
N GLN A 384 1.13 1.63 -20.20
CA GLN A 384 0.11 1.66 -21.26
C GLN A 384 -1.01 2.67 -20.98
N VAL A 385 -1.35 2.89 -19.71
CA VAL A 385 -2.44 3.79 -19.30
C VAL A 385 -1.94 5.24 -19.13
N ALA A 386 -0.64 5.45 -18.91
CA ALA A 386 -0.07 6.76 -18.68
C ALA A 386 -0.21 7.72 -19.89
N PRO A 387 -0.43 9.03 -19.66
CA PRO A 387 -0.73 9.63 -18.36
C PRO A 387 -2.17 9.32 -17.92
N GLU A 388 -2.32 8.86 -16.68
CA GLU A 388 -3.63 8.65 -16.07
C GLU A 388 -4.38 9.99 -15.93
N GLY A 389 -5.58 10.06 -16.48
CA GLY A 389 -6.54 11.15 -16.29
C GLY A 389 -7.48 10.87 -15.12
N GLY A 390 -8.59 11.60 -15.03
CA GLY A 390 -9.58 11.43 -13.96
C GLY A 390 -11.01 11.38 -14.47
N GLY A 391 -11.97 11.82 -13.64
CA GLY A 391 -13.37 11.92 -14.03
C GLY A 391 -13.57 12.62 -15.38
N GLY A 392 -14.18 11.90 -16.31
CA GLY A 392 -14.42 12.36 -17.68
C GLY A 392 -13.43 11.85 -18.74
N ASP A 393 -12.31 11.24 -18.36
CA ASP A 393 -11.34 10.66 -19.31
C ASP A 393 -11.65 9.20 -19.71
N TYR A 394 -12.46 8.48 -18.93
CA TYR A 394 -12.72 7.03 -19.09
C TYR A 394 -14.18 6.71 -19.44
N GLY A 395 -14.86 7.66 -20.11
CA GLY A 395 -16.25 7.56 -20.53
C GLY A 395 -17.18 8.52 -19.79
N SER A 396 -18.41 8.65 -20.30
CA SER A 396 -19.41 9.60 -19.79
C SER A 396 -20.40 9.00 -18.77
N THR A 397 -20.32 7.69 -18.52
CA THR A 397 -21.13 6.94 -17.56
C THR A 397 -20.38 6.77 -16.24
N SER A 398 -21.03 6.20 -15.21
CA SER A 398 -20.44 6.07 -13.86
C SER A 398 -19.04 5.43 -13.88
N GLY A 399 -18.80 4.46 -14.77
CA GLY A 399 -17.53 3.77 -14.92
C GLY A 399 -16.33 4.71 -15.03
N GLY A 400 -16.50 5.84 -15.72
CA GLY A 400 -15.47 6.85 -15.89
C GLY A 400 -15.24 7.76 -14.69
N TYR A 401 -15.98 7.55 -13.59
CA TYR A 401 -15.97 8.34 -12.36
C TYR A 401 -15.86 7.47 -11.10
N ASP A 402 -15.72 6.15 -11.22
CA ASP A 402 -15.58 5.25 -10.07
C ASP A 402 -14.24 5.44 -9.31
N ALA A 403 -13.25 6.10 -9.93
CA ALA A 403 -11.96 6.44 -9.34
C ALA A 403 -11.58 7.89 -9.62
N LEU A 404 -10.96 8.60 -8.65
CA LEU A 404 -10.51 10.00 -8.80
C LEU A 404 -9.49 10.19 -9.92
N GLY A 405 -8.59 9.20 -10.07
CA GLY A 405 -7.55 9.17 -11.09
C GLY A 405 -6.43 10.18 -10.86
N TYR A 406 -5.84 10.65 -11.97
CA TYR A 406 -4.64 11.49 -12.04
C TYR A 406 -3.40 10.85 -11.40
N GLY A 407 -3.32 9.52 -11.38
CA GLY A 407 -2.26 8.84 -10.64
C GLY A 407 -0.85 9.12 -11.16
N THR A 408 -0.69 9.36 -12.47
CA THR A 408 0.61 9.79 -13.02
C THR A 408 1.09 11.11 -12.42
N LEU A 409 0.19 12.04 -12.11
CA LEU A 409 0.53 13.29 -11.42
C LEU A 409 0.74 13.07 -9.92
N LEU A 410 -0.15 12.31 -9.29
CA LEU A 410 -0.31 12.32 -7.83
C LEU A 410 0.53 11.25 -7.11
N TYR A 411 0.75 10.10 -7.75
CA TYR A 411 1.40 8.95 -7.11
C TYR A 411 2.71 8.54 -7.77
N THR A 412 3.10 9.17 -8.88
CA THR A 412 4.47 9.00 -9.39
C THR A 412 5.45 9.58 -8.39
N ARG A 413 6.44 8.77 -8.02
CA ARG A 413 7.56 9.17 -7.17
C ARG A 413 8.86 8.77 -7.83
N ASP A 414 9.92 9.52 -7.58
CA ASP A 414 11.25 8.97 -7.82
C ASP A 414 11.39 7.70 -6.97
N ARG A 415 11.97 6.64 -7.54
CA ARG A 415 12.24 5.43 -6.76
C ARG A 415 13.17 5.80 -5.62
N ALA A 416 12.77 5.46 -4.40
CA ALA A 416 13.64 5.55 -3.25
C ALA A 416 14.90 4.75 -3.57
N THR A 417 16.04 5.44 -3.64
CA THR A 417 17.33 4.76 -3.74
C THR A 417 17.56 4.07 -2.41
N VAL A 418 17.28 2.77 -2.36
CA VAL A 418 17.66 1.96 -1.21
C VAL A 418 19.19 1.99 -1.14
N PRO A 419 19.80 2.51 -0.07
CA PRO A 419 21.24 2.44 0.08
C PRO A 419 21.65 0.98 -0.01
N TYR A 420 22.58 0.68 -0.90
CA TYR A 420 23.05 -0.68 -1.10
C TYR A 420 24.56 -0.73 -0.94
N ASN A 421 25.03 -1.94 -0.67
CA ASN A 421 26.42 -2.29 -0.73
C ASN A 421 26.60 -3.41 -1.76
N ARG A 422 27.78 -3.49 -2.33
CA ARG A 422 28.26 -4.59 -3.14
C ARG A 422 29.50 -5.17 -2.45
N ILE A 423 29.64 -6.49 -2.47
CA ILE A 423 30.75 -7.18 -1.81
C ILE A 423 31.70 -7.70 -2.89
N GLN A 424 32.78 -6.96 -3.13
CA GLN A 424 33.77 -7.21 -4.17
C GLN A 424 34.74 -8.33 -3.76
N ALA A 425 35.05 -9.25 -4.69
CA ALA A 425 36.04 -10.31 -4.45
C ALA A 425 37.48 -9.81 -4.62
N TYR A 426 38.38 -10.16 -3.68
CA TYR A 426 39.77 -9.72 -3.68
C TYR A 426 40.55 -10.17 -4.92
N ASN A 427 40.48 -11.44 -5.30
CA ASN A 427 41.22 -11.98 -6.44
C ASN A 427 40.47 -11.85 -7.79
N PHE A 428 39.24 -11.32 -7.78
CA PHE A 428 38.45 -11.05 -8.98
C PHE A 428 37.80 -9.67 -8.88
N GLN A 429 38.59 -8.63 -9.16
CA GLN A 429 38.21 -7.24 -8.91
C GLN A 429 36.97 -6.74 -9.68
N THR A 430 36.54 -7.42 -10.76
CA THR A 430 35.30 -7.09 -11.49
C THR A 430 34.08 -7.88 -11.00
N ARG A 431 34.27 -8.77 -10.02
CA ARG A 431 33.23 -9.67 -9.52
C ARG A 431 32.75 -9.29 -8.12
N TYR A 432 31.45 -9.39 -7.94
CA TYR A 432 30.76 -9.06 -6.71
C TYR A 432 29.89 -10.22 -6.28
N TRP A 433 29.60 -10.32 -4.99
CA TRP A 433 28.58 -11.23 -4.48
C TRP A 433 27.27 -11.00 -5.24
N ARG A 434 26.60 -12.09 -5.56
CA ARG A 434 25.36 -12.12 -6.34
C ARG A 434 24.47 -13.24 -5.82
N HIS A 435 23.16 -13.03 -5.83
CA HIS A 435 22.19 -14.14 -5.76
C HIS A 435 21.53 -14.39 -7.13
N VAL A 436 21.29 -15.66 -7.48
CA VAL A 436 20.50 -16.06 -8.66
C VAL A 436 19.78 -17.35 -8.35
N GLY A 437 18.45 -17.38 -8.54
CA GLY A 437 17.65 -18.58 -8.27
C GLY A 437 17.86 -19.11 -6.85
N PHE A 438 17.98 -18.19 -5.88
CA PHE A 438 18.25 -18.45 -4.46
C PHE A 438 19.63 -19.04 -4.13
N ALA A 439 20.52 -19.21 -5.11
CA ALA A 439 21.91 -19.58 -4.88
C ALA A 439 22.82 -18.34 -4.82
N ALA A 440 23.79 -18.33 -3.91
CA ALA A 440 24.74 -17.23 -3.77
C ALA A 440 26.09 -17.54 -4.44
N GLY A 441 26.67 -16.55 -5.10
CA GLY A 441 27.89 -16.68 -5.88
C GLY A 441 28.61 -15.35 -6.10
N ILE A 442 29.61 -15.35 -6.98
CA ILE A 442 30.24 -14.12 -7.48
C ILE A 442 30.04 -13.99 -8.99
N ALA A 443 29.76 -12.77 -9.45
CA ALA A 443 29.51 -12.51 -10.87
C ALA A 443 30.05 -11.15 -11.31
N GLU A 444 30.40 -11.08 -12.59
CA GLU A 444 30.71 -9.86 -13.33
C GLU A 444 29.49 -9.49 -14.19
N ASN A 445 29.18 -8.19 -14.32
CA ASN A 445 28.09 -7.68 -15.16
C ASN A 445 26.73 -8.38 -14.93
N ALA A 446 26.32 -8.50 -13.67
CA ALA A 446 25.05 -9.13 -13.30
C ALA A 446 23.85 -8.40 -13.91
N SER A 447 22.88 -9.17 -14.41
CA SER A 447 21.59 -8.69 -14.87
C SER A 447 20.48 -9.54 -14.24
N PRO A 448 19.53 -8.95 -13.50
CA PRO A 448 19.51 -7.53 -13.11
C PRO A 448 20.69 -7.17 -12.18
N ALA A 449 21.17 -5.92 -12.24
CA ALA A 449 22.29 -5.47 -11.40
C ALA A 449 21.97 -5.57 -9.90
N ALA A 450 20.68 -5.46 -9.56
CA ALA A 450 20.17 -5.52 -8.20
C ALA A 450 20.40 -6.88 -7.51
N ASP A 451 20.67 -7.95 -8.26
CA ASP A 451 21.12 -9.23 -7.70
C ASP A 451 22.45 -9.14 -6.94
N THR A 452 23.19 -8.04 -7.12
CA THR A 452 24.48 -7.77 -6.46
C THR A 452 24.38 -6.74 -5.34
N TRP A 453 23.17 -6.29 -5.01
CA TRP A 453 22.93 -5.23 -4.04
C TRP A 453 22.43 -5.83 -2.73
N PHE A 454 23.19 -5.57 -1.66
CA PHE A 454 22.88 -6.04 -0.32
C PHE A 454 22.87 -4.88 0.68
N GLN A 455 21.90 -4.89 1.59
CA GLN A 455 22.04 -4.11 2.82
C GLN A 455 22.93 -4.91 3.78
N VAL A 456 23.96 -4.25 4.31
CA VAL A 456 24.77 -4.79 5.41
C VAL A 456 24.08 -4.37 6.70
N ALA A 457 23.20 -5.25 7.18
CA ALA A 457 22.44 -5.03 8.40
C ALA A 457 23.24 -5.48 9.63
N THR A 458 22.85 -4.98 10.80
CA THR A 458 23.29 -5.55 12.09
C THR A 458 22.96 -7.05 12.12
N GLY A 459 23.86 -7.86 12.68
CA GLY A 459 23.68 -9.31 12.79
C GLY A 459 22.33 -9.71 13.37
N LEU A 460 21.66 -10.67 12.74
CA LEU A 460 20.36 -11.17 13.18
C LEU A 460 20.44 -11.93 14.51
N ALA A 461 21.53 -12.65 14.77
CA ALA A 461 21.74 -13.43 16.00
C ALA A 461 22.37 -12.61 17.13
N ASP A 462 23.17 -11.59 16.78
CA ASP A 462 23.93 -10.77 17.73
C ASP A 462 24.12 -9.37 17.16
N ARG A 463 23.88 -8.37 18.00
CA ARG A 463 23.94 -6.96 17.64
C ARG A 463 25.29 -6.31 17.96
N ALA A 464 26.31 -7.09 18.27
CA ALA A 464 27.68 -6.59 18.39
C ALA A 464 28.13 -5.89 17.08
N ASP A 465 28.98 -4.87 17.21
CA ASP A 465 29.42 -4.03 16.08
C ASP A 465 30.18 -4.82 14.99
N ASP A 466 30.76 -5.97 15.33
CA ASP A 466 31.46 -6.86 14.41
C ASP A 466 30.54 -7.89 13.74
N CYS A 467 29.27 -7.99 14.12
CA CYS A 467 28.30 -8.95 13.59
C CYS A 467 27.40 -8.32 12.51
N VAL A 468 27.37 -8.93 11.33
CA VAL A 468 26.58 -8.47 10.18
C VAL A 468 25.72 -9.55 9.57
N SER A 469 24.63 -9.15 8.95
CA SER A 469 23.78 -9.97 8.09
C SER A 469 23.57 -9.27 6.74
N PHE A 470 23.48 -10.04 5.66
CA PHE A 470 23.36 -9.48 4.31
C PHE A 470 21.94 -9.70 3.77
N GLU A 471 21.14 -8.65 3.80
CA GLU A 471 19.79 -8.65 3.24
C GLU A 471 19.82 -8.26 1.76
N SER A 472 19.05 -8.95 0.92
CA SER A 472 18.90 -8.58 -0.48
C SER A 472 18.13 -7.27 -0.64
N VAL A 473 18.62 -6.36 -1.47
CA VAL A 473 17.92 -5.09 -1.75
C VAL A 473 16.71 -5.29 -2.66
N ASN A 474 16.79 -6.19 -3.66
CA ASN A 474 15.68 -6.46 -4.57
C ASN A 474 14.72 -7.56 -4.09
N LEU A 475 15.04 -8.24 -2.98
CA LEU A 475 14.15 -9.17 -2.29
C LEU A 475 14.19 -8.86 -0.78
N PRO A 476 13.56 -7.75 -0.33
CA PRO A 476 13.51 -7.42 1.10
C PRO A 476 12.95 -8.57 1.94
N GLY A 477 13.49 -8.77 3.13
CA GLY A 477 13.18 -9.92 4.00
C GLY A 477 14.01 -11.18 3.69
N TYR A 478 14.73 -11.24 2.57
CA TYR A 478 15.60 -12.35 2.22
C TYR A 478 17.06 -12.07 2.56
N TYR A 479 17.72 -13.02 3.22
CA TYR A 479 19.09 -12.89 3.71
C TYR A 479 19.99 -14.00 3.15
N LEU A 480 21.28 -13.68 3.01
CA LEU A 480 22.29 -14.72 2.77
C LEU A 480 22.48 -15.55 4.04
N ARG A 481 22.21 -16.85 3.92
CA ARG A 481 22.29 -17.84 4.99
C ARG A 481 23.12 -19.03 4.58
N VAL A 482 23.86 -19.63 5.53
CA VAL A 482 24.56 -20.91 5.30
C VAL A 482 23.57 -22.08 5.39
N SER A 483 23.58 -22.93 4.36
CA SER A 483 22.86 -24.21 4.30
C SER A 483 23.81 -25.28 3.74
N ASP A 484 24.08 -26.34 4.51
CA ASP A 484 24.95 -27.46 4.11
C ASP A 484 26.30 -27.00 3.51
N THR A 485 26.91 -25.96 4.09
CA THR A 485 28.14 -25.25 3.67
C THR A 485 28.04 -24.25 2.53
N VAL A 486 26.95 -24.19 1.77
CA VAL A 486 26.78 -23.17 0.72
C VAL A 486 25.97 -21.99 1.23
N LEU A 487 26.23 -20.79 0.72
CA LEU A 487 25.37 -19.63 0.98
C LEU A 487 24.19 -19.66 0.01
N LYS A 488 22.99 -19.48 0.55
CA LYS A 488 21.73 -19.35 -0.19
C LYS A 488 21.05 -18.06 0.22
N LEU A 489 20.22 -17.53 -0.68
CA LEU A 489 19.33 -16.44 -0.36
C LEU A 489 17.98 -17.04 0.07
N GLU A 490 17.57 -16.81 1.32
CA GLU A 490 16.34 -17.38 1.88
C GLU A 490 15.60 -16.33 2.72
N GLU A 491 14.27 -16.44 2.78
CA GLU A 491 13.42 -15.57 3.59
C GLU A 491 13.66 -15.79 5.08
N ASN A 492 13.74 -14.70 5.84
CA ASN A 492 13.90 -14.77 7.29
C ASN A 492 12.61 -15.28 7.96
N ASP A 493 12.64 -16.54 8.40
CA ASP A 493 11.54 -17.21 9.10
C ASP A 493 11.40 -16.80 10.59
N GLY A 494 12.28 -15.91 11.07
CA GLY A 494 12.30 -15.43 12.45
C GLY A 494 12.89 -16.42 13.46
N SER A 495 13.39 -17.58 13.02
CA SER A 495 13.96 -18.58 13.92
C SER A 495 15.37 -18.20 14.37
N ALA A 496 15.73 -18.61 15.59
CA ALA A 496 17.09 -18.43 16.10
C ALA A 496 18.14 -19.12 15.22
N LYS A 497 17.80 -20.28 14.64
CA LYS A 497 18.69 -21.00 13.74
C LYS A 497 18.94 -20.24 12.44
N PHE A 498 17.90 -19.65 11.87
CA PHE A 498 18.04 -18.78 10.69
C PHE A 498 18.96 -17.60 11.03
N ALA A 499 18.72 -16.94 12.16
CA ALA A 499 19.52 -15.82 12.62
C ALA A 499 21.00 -16.20 12.78
N GLU A 500 21.30 -17.35 13.40
CA GLU A 500 22.69 -17.85 13.56
C GLU A 500 23.37 -18.13 12.22
N ASP A 501 22.68 -18.79 11.29
CA ASP A 501 23.24 -19.16 9.99
C ASP A 501 23.38 -17.98 9.01
N ALA A 502 22.65 -16.88 9.26
CA ALA A 502 22.65 -15.65 8.47
C ALA A 502 23.48 -14.53 9.11
N THR A 503 24.12 -14.79 10.25
CA THR A 503 25.01 -13.83 10.93
C THR A 503 26.47 -14.20 10.71
N PHE A 504 27.27 -13.19 10.38
CA PHE A 504 28.70 -13.32 10.14
C PHE A 504 29.49 -12.32 10.97
N ARG A 505 30.60 -12.77 11.57
CA ARG A 505 31.57 -11.89 12.22
C ARG A 505 32.53 -11.32 11.18
N THR A 506 32.70 -10.01 11.22
CA THR A 506 33.66 -9.30 10.38
C THR A 506 35.04 -9.39 11.01
N VAL A 507 36.03 -9.87 10.24
CA VAL A 507 37.42 -9.95 10.66
C VAL A 507 38.34 -9.34 9.60
N ALA A 508 39.57 -9.01 9.99
CA ALA A 508 40.58 -8.54 9.05
C ALA A 508 40.76 -9.58 7.91
N GLY A 509 40.88 -9.09 6.68
CA GLY A 509 40.97 -9.94 5.49
C GLY A 509 42.12 -10.93 5.58
N LEU A 510 41.84 -12.19 5.27
CA LEU A 510 42.82 -13.26 5.41
C LEU A 510 44.00 -13.15 4.43
N ALA A 511 43.78 -12.54 3.25
CA ALA A 511 44.83 -12.26 2.26
C ALA A 511 45.46 -10.88 2.42
N ASP A 512 44.68 -9.90 2.86
CA ASP A 512 45.09 -8.51 3.06
C ASP A 512 44.27 -7.91 4.20
N SER A 513 44.93 -7.44 5.26
CA SER A 513 44.28 -6.90 6.45
C SER A 513 43.54 -5.57 6.20
N ALA A 514 43.76 -4.90 5.07
CA ALA A 514 42.99 -3.72 4.65
C ALA A 514 41.62 -4.10 4.04
N TRP A 515 41.39 -5.39 3.79
CA TRP A 515 40.13 -5.96 3.32
C TRP A 515 39.43 -6.69 4.48
N THR A 516 38.28 -7.30 4.19
CA THR A 516 37.45 -7.97 5.19
C THR A 516 37.25 -9.44 4.84
N SER A 517 37.28 -10.30 5.84
CA SER A 517 36.80 -11.68 5.75
C SER A 517 35.61 -11.87 6.68
N PHE A 518 34.72 -12.81 6.35
CA PHE A 518 33.48 -13.04 7.10
C PHE A 518 33.51 -14.44 7.70
N GLN A 519 33.48 -14.53 9.03
CA GLN A 519 33.40 -15.79 9.77
C GLN A 519 31.95 -16.11 10.10
N LEU A 520 31.58 -17.39 10.08
CA LEU A 520 30.25 -17.80 10.52
C LEU A 520 30.07 -17.53 12.03
N TYR A 521 28.94 -16.94 12.43
CA TYR A 521 28.69 -16.60 13.83
C TYR A 521 28.79 -17.80 14.78
N GLY A 522 28.18 -18.92 14.40
CA GLY A 522 28.17 -20.16 15.19
C GLY A 522 29.45 -21.00 15.10
N ASP A 523 30.37 -20.69 14.18
CA ASP A 523 31.64 -21.43 14.00
C ASP A 523 32.74 -20.51 13.44
N SER A 524 33.56 -19.96 14.35
CA SER A 524 34.71 -19.10 14.00
C SER A 524 35.79 -19.78 13.15
N GLY A 525 35.77 -21.11 13.02
CA GLY A 525 36.66 -21.84 12.12
C GLY A 525 36.26 -21.73 10.64
N GLN A 526 35.01 -21.36 10.36
CA GLN A 526 34.44 -21.32 9.01
C GLN A 526 34.39 -19.90 8.48
N HIS A 527 34.97 -19.68 7.30
CA HIS A 527 34.95 -18.39 6.61
C HIS A 527 34.15 -18.49 5.32
N VAL A 528 33.41 -17.44 5.00
CA VAL A 528 32.83 -17.29 3.66
C VAL A 528 33.98 -17.15 2.66
N ARG A 529 33.93 -17.96 1.60
CA ARG A 529 34.80 -17.90 0.43
C ARG A 529 34.00 -18.14 -0.83
N HIS A 530 34.52 -17.72 -1.97
CA HIS A 530 34.04 -18.25 -3.24
C HIS A 530 34.84 -19.50 -3.66
N SER A 531 34.20 -20.39 -4.41
CA SER A 531 34.84 -21.52 -5.08
C SER A 531 33.98 -21.91 -6.28
N TYR A 532 34.58 -21.97 -7.48
CA TYR A 532 33.84 -22.15 -8.74
C TYR A 532 32.68 -21.15 -8.90
N ASN A 533 32.90 -19.89 -8.49
CA ASN A 533 31.90 -18.81 -8.45
C ASN A 533 30.72 -19.01 -7.48
N ILE A 534 30.73 -20.04 -6.64
CA ILE A 534 29.71 -20.27 -5.61
C ILE A 534 30.23 -19.81 -4.26
N LEU A 535 29.41 -19.08 -3.50
CA LEU A 535 29.74 -18.71 -2.12
C LEU A 535 29.46 -19.88 -1.18
N ARG A 536 30.43 -20.15 -0.31
CA ARG A 536 30.38 -21.23 0.66
C ARG A 536 31.19 -20.89 1.91
N THR A 537 30.94 -21.60 2.98
CA THR A 537 31.79 -21.61 4.16
C THR A 537 32.83 -22.71 4.08
N ALA A 538 34.07 -22.41 4.48
CA ALA A 538 35.14 -23.39 4.62
C ALA A 538 36.15 -22.96 5.68
N ALA A 539 36.82 -23.93 6.30
CA ALA A 539 38.04 -23.68 7.06
C ALA A 539 39.18 -23.31 6.09
N ILE A 540 39.95 -22.27 6.43
CA ILE A 540 41.05 -21.76 5.59
C ILE A 540 42.39 -22.02 6.30
N PRO A 541 43.17 -23.03 5.87
CA PRO A 541 44.48 -23.31 6.46
C PRO A 541 45.44 -22.12 6.34
N SER A 542 46.32 -21.95 7.33
CA SER A 542 47.27 -20.83 7.36
C SER A 542 48.23 -20.77 6.15
N GLY A 543 48.51 -21.91 5.51
CA GLY A 543 49.32 -22.01 4.29
C GLY A 543 48.54 -21.87 2.96
N ASP A 544 47.20 -21.81 2.99
CA ASP A 544 46.37 -21.78 1.78
C ASP A 544 46.18 -20.35 1.26
N SER A 545 47.19 -19.83 0.54
CA SER A 545 47.12 -18.49 -0.05
C SER A 545 45.94 -18.30 -1.01
N GLY A 546 45.56 -19.34 -1.76
CA GLY A 546 44.40 -19.30 -2.67
C GLY A 546 43.09 -19.20 -1.91
N GLY A 547 42.88 -20.05 -0.90
CA GLY A 547 41.71 -20.00 -0.03
C GLY A 547 41.59 -18.69 0.74
N LYS A 548 42.71 -18.10 1.18
CA LYS A 548 42.71 -16.76 1.80
C LYS A 548 42.24 -15.68 0.83
N ALA A 549 42.72 -15.69 -0.41
CA ALA A 549 42.28 -14.76 -1.45
C ALA A 549 40.79 -14.95 -1.79
N ASP A 550 40.31 -16.19 -1.86
CA ASP A 550 38.91 -16.51 -2.10
C ASP A 550 37.97 -16.08 -0.95
N ALA A 551 38.49 -15.97 0.27
CA ALA A 551 37.78 -15.59 1.48
C ALA A 551 37.92 -14.10 1.86
N THR A 552 38.55 -13.30 1.01
CA THR A 552 38.81 -11.87 1.27
C THR A 552 37.97 -10.99 0.33
N PHE A 553 37.30 -9.99 0.90
CA PHE A 553 36.31 -9.16 0.21
C PHE A 553 36.37 -7.70 0.64
N ARG A 554 35.74 -6.83 -0.15
CA ARG A 554 35.57 -5.41 0.16
C ARG A 554 34.11 -5.01 0.01
N ILE A 555 33.57 -4.38 1.03
CA ILE A 555 32.24 -3.75 0.96
C ILE A 555 32.41 -2.39 0.25
N THR A 556 31.63 -2.18 -0.82
CA THR A 556 31.63 -0.96 -1.64
C THR A 556 30.21 -0.44 -1.77
N SER A 557 30.00 0.88 -1.69
CA SER A 557 28.72 1.55 -1.93
C SER A 557 28.49 1.86 -3.40
#